data_AF-A0A7M1KMU5-F1
#
_entry.id   AF-A0A7M1KMU5-F1
#
_cell.length_a   1.000
_cell.length_b   1.000
_cell.length_c   1.000
_cell.angle_alpha   90.00
_cell.angle_beta   90.00
_cell.angle_gamma   90.00
#
_symmetry.space_group_name_H-M   'P 1'
#
loop_
_entity.id
_entity.type
_entity.pdbx_description
1 polymer ?
#
loop_
_entity_poly.entity_id
_entity_poly.type
_entity_poly.pdbx_seq_one_letter_code
_entity_poly.pdbx_strand_id
1 'polypeptide(L)'
;MENVKICQYEKLVLIARRGFIAYAMLAVLAPLVAVALCYGLGKPSAWIARGGAVMAGLSFLADLKARDMAAVFKPSGFVGDTFTSARTKYFGQIKICLRVSVALILIGTAVWGFGDLAPPGALSTQ
;
A
#
# COMPACT_ATOMS: atom_id res chain seq x y z
N MET A 1 -33.78 4.17 -19.57
CA MET A 1 -32.34 4.18 -19.27
C MET A 1 -32.16 5.04 -18.03
N GLU A 2 -32.10 4.38 -16.86
CA GLU A 2 -31.85 5.06 -15.58
C GLU A 2 -30.53 5.80 -15.67
N ASN A 3 -30.59 7.13 -15.54
CA ASN A 3 -29.42 7.94 -15.30
C ASN A 3 -28.82 7.47 -13.97
N VAL A 4 -27.81 6.61 -14.03
CA VAL A 4 -26.98 6.24 -12.88
C VAL A 4 -26.33 7.54 -12.40
N LYS A 5 -27.00 8.25 -11.48
CA LYS A 5 -26.44 9.41 -10.78
C LYS A 5 -25.21 8.89 -10.06
N ILE A 6 -24.05 9.06 -10.67
CA ILE A 6 -22.75 8.69 -10.11
C ILE A 6 -22.67 9.38 -8.76
N CYS A 7 -22.78 8.59 -7.69
CA CYS A 7 -22.84 9.11 -6.33
C CYS A 7 -21.51 9.84 -6.05
N GLN A 8 -21.55 11.09 -5.57
CA GLN A 8 -20.34 11.87 -5.34
C GLN A 8 -19.34 11.15 -4.40
N TYR A 9 -19.87 10.38 -3.44
CA TYR A 9 -19.09 9.51 -2.55
C TYR A 9 -18.32 8.43 -3.31
N GLU A 10 -18.90 7.86 -4.37
CA GLU A 10 -18.26 6.80 -5.17
C GLU A 10 -17.07 7.34 -5.97
N LYS A 11 -17.16 8.56 -6.52
CA LYS A 11 -16.02 9.21 -7.18
C LYS A 11 -14.84 9.41 -6.24
N LEU A 12 -15.09 9.90 -5.03
CA LEU A 12 -14.02 10.13 -4.04
C LEU A 12 -13.33 8.82 -3.63
N VAL A 13 -14.11 7.76 -3.40
CA VAL A 13 -13.59 6.43 -3.07
C VAL A 13 -12.74 5.86 -4.21
N LEU A 14 -13.17 6.01 -5.47
CA LEU A 14 -12.43 5.52 -6.62
C LEU A 14 -11.11 6.27 -6.86
N ILE A 15 -11.09 7.59 -6.65
CA ILE A 15 -9.85 8.39 -6.76
C ILE A 15 -8.85 7.96 -5.68
N ALA A 16 -9.29 7.86 -4.43
CA ALA A 16 -8.43 7.43 -3.33
C ALA A 16 -7.96 5.98 -3.51
N ARG A 17 -8.79 5.09 -4.10
CA ARG A 17 -8.40 3.72 -4.48
C ARG A 17 -7.29 3.70 -5.52
N ARG A 18 -7.34 4.55 -6.55
CA ARG A 18 -6.25 4.66 -7.54
C ARG A 18 -4.95 5.10 -6.88
N GLY A 19 -5.03 6.04 -5.94
CA GLY A 19 -3.89 6.46 -5.12
C GLY A 19 -3.30 5.28 -4.32
N PHE A 20 -4.15 4.52 -3.61
CA PHE A 20 -3.73 3.32 -2.88
C PHE A 20 -3.01 2.32 -3.81
N ILE A 21 -3.61 1.99 -4.96
CA ILE A 21 -3.05 1.02 -5.90
C ILE A 21 -1.69 1.50 -6.44
N ALA A 22 -1.56 2.79 -6.79
CA ALA A 22 -0.31 3.35 -7.28
C ALA A 22 0.81 3.24 -6.23
N TYR A 23 0.55 3.64 -4.98
CA TYR A 23 1.54 3.54 -3.90
C TYR A 23 1.84 2.10 -3.50
N ALA A 24 0.85 1.20 -3.50
CA ALA A 24 1.05 -0.21 -3.22
C ALA A 24 1.91 -0.89 -4.29
N MET A 25 1.68 -0.59 -5.58
CA MET A 25 2.52 -1.11 -6.67
C MET A 25 3.95 -0.57 -6.57
N LEU A 26 4.12 0.72 -6.29
CA LEU A 26 5.45 1.31 -6.09
C LEU A 26 6.16 0.70 -4.88
N ALA A 27 5.44 0.43 -3.79
CA ALA A 27 6.00 -0.19 -2.60
C ALA A 27 6.56 -1.59 -2.88
N VAL A 28 5.91 -2.37 -3.74
CA VAL A 28 6.37 -3.71 -4.15
C VAL A 28 7.48 -3.64 -5.20
N LEU A 29 7.43 -2.65 -6.11
CA LEU A 29 8.46 -2.45 -7.12
C LEU A 29 9.80 -2.01 -6.52
N ALA A 30 9.79 -1.18 -5.48
CA ALA A 30 11.01 -0.68 -4.84
C ALA A 30 11.99 -1.80 -4.40
N PRO A 31 11.59 -2.83 -3.62
CA PRO A 31 12.49 -3.91 -3.24
C PRO A 31 12.84 -4.82 -4.43
N LEU A 32 11.95 -5.03 -5.40
CA LEU A 32 12.25 -5.81 -6.61
C LEU A 32 13.36 -5.17 -7.44
N VAL A 33 13.30 -3.85 -7.63
CA VAL A 33 14.35 -3.08 -8.32
C VAL A 33 15.64 -3.11 -7.51
N ALA A 34 15.58 -2.98 -6.18
CA ALA A 34 16.75 -3.10 -5.33
C ALA A 34 17.45 -4.46 -5.47
N VAL A 35 16.68 -5.56 -5.49
CA VAL A 35 17.21 -6.91 -5.70
C VAL A 35 17.82 -7.05 -7.11
N ALA A 36 17.14 -6.58 -8.16
CA ALA A 36 17.67 -6.62 -9.52
C ALA A 36 19.00 -5.85 -9.66
N LEU A 37 19.10 -4.68 -9.01
CA LEU A 37 20.33 -3.89 -8.96
C LEU A 37 21.45 -4.59 -8.17
N CYS A 38 21.11 -5.28 -7.08
CA CYS A 38 22.09 -6.09 -6.33
C CYS A 38 22.70 -7.20 -7.19
N TYR A 39 21.88 -7.92 -7.96
CA TYR A 39 22.35 -8.97 -8.88
C TYR A 39 23.21 -8.41 -10.03
N GLY A 40 22.89 -7.21 -10.53
CA GLY A 40 23.64 -6.58 -11.63
C GLY A 40 24.93 -5.86 -11.21
N LEU A 41 25.00 -5.28 -10.01
CA LEU A 41 26.09 -4.41 -9.56
C LEU A 41 26.94 -4.98 -8.42
N GLY A 42 26.64 -6.19 -7.93
CA GLY A 42 27.49 -6.94 -7.01
C GLY A 42 27.60 -6.40 -5.58
N LYS A 43 26.66 -5.56 -5.12
CA LYS A 43 26.63 -5.04 -3.73
C LYS A 43 25.35 -5.50 -3.01
N PRO A 44 25.40 -6.55 -2.16
CA PRO A 44 24.21 -7.31 -1.81
C PRO A 44 23.37 -6.77 -0.63
N SER A 45 23.95 -6.41 0.52
CA SER A 45 23.14 -6.21 1.74
C SER A 45 22.57 -4.78 1.90
N ALA A 46 23.41 -3.75 1.74
CA ALA A 46 23.01 -2.37 2.02
C ALA A 46 21.87 -1.84 1.10
N TRP A 47 21.78 -2.35 -0.13
CA TRP A 47 20.74 -1.94 -1.09
C TRP A 47 19.38 -2.59 -0.82
N ILE A 48 19.38 -3.83 -0.31
CA ILE A 48 18.14 -4.52 0.10
C ILE A 48 17.53 -3.83 1.32
N ALA A 49 18.34 -3.52 2.33
CA ALA A 49 17.89 -2.75 3.50
C ALA A 49 17.31 -1.38 3.07
N ARG A 50 18.01 -0.64 2.20
CA ARG A 50 17.52 0.65 1.67
C ARG A 50 16.23 0.50 0.85
N GLY A 51 16.09 -0.57 0.07
CA GLY A 51 14.86 -0.90 -0.65
C GLY A 51 13.68 -1.16 0.29
N GLY A 52 13.93 -1.80 1.43
CA GLY A 52 12.96 -1.99 2.51
C GLY A 52 12.46 -0.67 3.12
N ALA A 53 13.36 0.29 3.36
CA ALA A 53 12.96 1.62 3.87
C ALA A 53 12.00 2.34 2.91
N VAL A 54 12.32 2.31 1.61
CA VAL A 54 11.49 2.90 0.56
C VAL A 54 10.14 2.17 0.47
N MET A 55 10.13 0.83 0.54
CA MET A 55 8.90 0.03 0.62
C MET A 55 8.04 0.43 1.82
N ALA A 56 8.61 0.53 3.02
CA ALA A 56 7.89 0.90 4.23
C ALA A 56 7.25 2.30 4.12
N GLY A 57 8.01 3.28 3.62
CA GLY A 57 7.51 4.64 3.39
C GLY A 57 6.37 4.69 2.36
N LEU A 58 6.51 4.01 1.23
CA LEU A 58 5.47 3.93 0.20
C LEU A 58 4.23 3.18 0.69
N SER A 59 4.41 2.14 1.49
CA SER A 59 3.31 1.40 2.12
C SER A 59 2.56 2.26 3.13
N PHE A 60 3.25 3.13 3.86
CA PHE A 60 2.61 4.12 4.73
C PHE A 60 1.79 5.15 3.94
N LEU A 61 2.30 5.64 2.80
CA LEU A 61 1.53 6.51 1.91
C LEU A 61 0.28 5.80 1.35
N ALA A 62 0.39 4.50 1.03
CA ALA A 62 -0.77 3.69 0.66
C ALA A 62 -1.78 3.61 1.81
N ASP A 63 -1.33 3.41 3.06
CA ASP A 63 -2.20 3.38 4.24
C ASP A 63 -2.96 4.70 4.44
N LEU A 64 -2.28 5.84 4.26
CA LEU A 64 -2.94 7.16 4.31
C LEU A 64 -4.06 7.26 3.27
N LYS A 65 -3.86 6.74 2.06
CA LYS A 65 -4.90 6.73 1.02
C LYS A 65 -6.05 5.76 1.34
N ALA A 66 -5.76 4.61 1.96
CA ALA A 66 -6.80 3.71 2.46
C ALA A 66 -7.63 4.35 3.59
N ARG A 67 -7.00 5.14 4.46
CA ARG A 67 -7.69 5.92 5.50
C ARG A 67 -8.51 7.06 4.91
N ASP A 68 -8.02 7.76 3.87
CA ASP A 68 -8.80 8.75 3.13
C ASP A 68 -10.09 8.11 2.57
N MET A 69 -10.01 6.89 2.01
CA MET A 69 -11.21 6.15 1.56
C MET A 69 -12.19 5.88 2.71
N ALA A 70 -11.68 5.53 3.90
CA ALA A 70 -12.50 5.29 5.07
C ALA A 70 -13.15 6.59 5.61
N ALA A 71 -12.45 7.71 5.50
CA ALA A 71 -12.92 9.03 5.96
C ALA A 71 -14.12 9.54 5.14
N VAL A 72 -14.20 9.20 3.85
CA VAL A 72 -15.38 9.52 3.00
C VAL A 72 -16.68 8.95 3.59
N PHE A 73 -16.59 7.85 4.33
CA PHE A 73 -17.73 7.19 4.99
C PHE A 73 -17.89 7.57 6.48
N LYS A 74 -17.23 8.64 6.94
CA LYS A 74 -17.44 9.26 8.26
C LYS A 74 -17.76 10.77 8.13
N PRO A 75 -18.84 11.16 7.45
CA PRO A 75 -19.21 12.57 7.35
C PRO A 75 -19.69 13.11 8.70
N SER A 76 -19.30 14.33 9.02
CA SER A 76 -19.84 15.11 10.13
C SER A 76 -21.19 15.72 9.71
N GLY A 77 -22.30 14.98 9.84
CA GLY A 77 -23.65 15.49 9.54
C GLY A 77 -24.66 14.41 9.13
N PHE A 78 -25.87 14.86 8.78
CA PHE A 78 -26.95 14.01 8.26
C PHE A 78 -26.60 13.54 6.85
N VAL A 79 -26.65 12.23 6.61
CA VAL A 79 -26.31 11.60 5.32
C VAL A 79 -27.56 10.93 4.74
N GLY A 80 -27.88 11.23 3.48
CA GLY A 80 -29.05 10.66 2.79
C GLY A 80 -28.92 9.18 2.44
N ASP A 81 -30.02 8.54 2.03
CA ASP A 81 -30.13 7.08 1.82
C ASP A 81 -29.08 6.48 0.87
N THR A 82 -28.60 7.26 -0.11
CA THR A 82 -27.53 6.85 -1.04
C THR A 82 -26.19 6.58 -0.34
N PHE A 83 -25.97 7.14 0.85
CA PHE A 83 -24.76 6.92 1.65
C PHE A 83 -24.69 5.50 2.21
N THR A 84 -25.81 4.98 2.71
CA THR A 84 -25.87 3.66 3.37
C THR A 84 -25.59 2.54 2.38
N SER A 85 -26.12 2.66 1.15
CA SER A 85 -25.90 1.71 0.05
C SER A 85 -24.46 1.76 -0.48
N ALA A 86 -23.90 2.95 -0.69
CA ALA A 86 -22.50 3.10 -1.10
C ALA A 86 -21.53 2.60 -0.02
N ARG A 87 -21.83 2.85 1.26
CA ARG A 87 -21.04 2.35 2.39
C ARG A 87 -21.03 0.83 2.41
N THR A 88 -22.18 0.15 2.38
CA THR A 88 -22.21 -1.33 2.44
C THR A 88 -21.44 -1.97 1.29
N LYS A 89 -21.51 -1.39 0.07
CA LYS A 89 -20.78 -1.87 -1.11
C LYS A 89 -19.26 -1.74 -0.98
N TYR A 90 -18.77 -0.61 -0.47
CA TYR A 90 -17.33 -0.29 -0.46
C TYR A 90 -16.62 -0.56 0.87
N PHE A 91 -17.35 -0.74 1.98
CA PHE A 91 -16.77 -0.93 3.30
C PHE A 91 -15.92 -2.21 3.41
N GLY A 92 -16.35 -3.29 2.74
CA GLY A 92 -15.56 -4.52 2.64
C GLY A 92 -14.23 -4.32 1.92
N GLN A 93 -14.25 -3.59 0.79
CA GLN A 93 -13.05 -3.26 0.02
C GLN A 93 -12.08 -2.40 0.84
N ILE A 94 -12.59 -1.38 1.55
CA ILE A 94 -11.77 -0.51 2.41
C ILE A 94 -11.08 -1.32 3.52
N LYS A 95 -11.80 -2.24 4.16
CA LYS A 95 -11.20 -3.13 5.19
C LYS A 95 -10.09 -3.98 4.61
N ILE A 96 -10.24 -4.50 3.40
CA ILE A 96 -9.19 -5.28 2.73
C ILE A 96 -7.99 -4.38 2.42
N CYS A 97 -8.20 -3.20 1.83
CA CYS A 97 -7.13 -2.24 1.54
C CYS A 97 -6.33 -1.86 2.79
N LEU A 98 -7.01 -1.57 3.91
CA LEU A 98 -6.36 -1.27 5.19
C LEU A 98 -5.55 -2.45 5.75
N ARG A 99 -6.07 -3.68 5.64
CA ARG A 99 -5.31 -4.86 6.06
C ARG A 99 -4.07 -5.08 5.19
N VAL A 100 -4.21 -4.88 3.88
CA VAL A 100 -3.11 -5.02 2.92
C VAL A 100 -2.05 -3.95 3.14
N SER A 101 -2.41 -2.68 3.38
CA SER A 101 -1.43 -1.64 3.69
C SER A 101 -0.65 -1.95 4.96
N VAL A 102 -1.34 -2.38 6.03
CA VAL A 102 -0.67 -2.77 7.29
C VAL A 102 0.29 -3.94 7.05
N ALA A 103 -0.14 -4.97 6.30
CA ALA A 103 0.74 -6.08 5.95
C ALA A 103 1.97 -5.62 5.15
N LEU A 104 1.80 -4.74 4.16
CA LEU A 104 2.90 -4.18 3.37
C LEU A 104 3.86 -3.35 4.23
N ILE A 105 3.36 -2.56 5.18
CA ILE A 105 4.19 -1.80 6.13
C ILE A 105 5.01 -2.76 6.99
N LEU A 106 4.40 -3.81 7.53
CA LEU A 106 5.11 -4.80 8.35
C LEU A 106 6.20 -5.52 7.55
N ILE A 107 5.90 -5.92 6.31
CA ILE A 107 6.88 -6.54 5.41
C ILE A 107 8.00 -5.55 5.08
N GLY A 108 7.68 -4.31 4.69
CA GLY A 108 8.68 -3.29 4.38
C GLY A 108 9.58 -2.98 5.57
N THR A 109 9.00 -2.87 6.76
CA THR A 109 9.74 -2.67 8.02
C THR A 109 10.61 -3.88 8.35
N ALA A 110 10.13 -5.10 8.13
CA ALA A 110 10.91 -6.31 8.31
C ALA A 110 12.08 -6.37 7.31
N VAL A 111 11.86 -6.12 6.03
CA VAL A 111 12.92 -6.08 5.01
C VAL A 111 13.92 -4.96 5.30
N TRP A 112 13.46 -3.81 5.83
CA TRP A 112 14.34 -2.73 6.23
C TRP A 112 15.19 -3.10 7.46
N GLY A 113 14.55 -3.57 8.54
CA GLY A 113 15.20 -3.86 9.81
C GLY A 113 16.04 -5.15 9.80
N PHE A 114 15.67 -6.14 8.99
CA PHE A 114 16.38 -7.40 8.85
C PHE A 114 17.18 -7.52 7.54
N GLY A 115 17.13 -6.50 6.66
CA GLY A 115 17.89 -6.49 5.40
C GLY A 115 19.40 -6.54 5.58
N ASP A 116 19.91 -6.03 6.72
CA ASP A 116 21.32 -6.14 7.12
C ASP A 116 21.62 -7.44 7.88
N LEU A 117 20.60 -8.11 8.43
CA LEU A 117 20.72 -9.39 9.14
C LEU A 117 20.63 -10.60 8.21
N ALA A 118 20.20 -10.41 6.96
CA ALA A 118 20.32 -11.43 5.92
C ALA A 118 21.82 -11.61 5.62
N PRO A 119 22.46 -12.70 6.07
CA PRO A 119 23.92 -12.80 6.03
C PRO A 119 24.39 -12.80 4.56
N PRO A 120 25.19 -11.81 4.12
CA PRO A 120 25.98 -11.98 2.92
C PRO A 120 27.14 -12.91 3.28
N GLY A 121 26.93 -14.24 3.25
CA GLY A 121 28.04 -15.16 3.54
C GLY A 121 27.74 -16.60 3.94
N ALA A 122 26.49 -17.09 3.98
CA ALA A 122 26.26 -18.51 4.32
C ALA A 122 26.63 -19.52 3.20
N LEU A 123 27.10 -19.04 2.04
CA LEU A 123 27.57 -19.88 0.91
C LEU A 123 28.82 -19.29 0.22
N SER A 124 29.85 -18.93 0.99
CA SER A 124 31.22 -18.92 0.47
C SER A 124 32.11 -19.75 1.38
N THR A 125 31.82 -21.05 1.43
CA THR A 125 32.88 -22.04 1.58
C THR A 125 33.74 -22.01 0.32
N GLN A 126 35.04 -21.79 0.54
CA GLN A 126 36.20 -21.76 -0.38
C GLN A 126 36.76 -20.38 -0.68
#